data_AF-A0A6I1JFS0-F1
#
_entry.id   AF-A0A6I1JFS0-F1
#
_cell.length_a   1.000
_cell.length_b   1.000
_cell.length_c   1.000
_cell.angle_alpha   90.00
_cell.angle_beta   90.00
_cell.angle_gamma   90.00
#
_symmetry.space_group_name_H-M   'P 1'
#
loop_
_entity.id
_entity.type
_entity.pdbx_description
1 polymer ?
#
loop_
_entity_poly.entity_id
_entity_poly.type
_entity_poly.pdbx_seq_one_letter_code
_entity_poly.pdbx_strand_id
1 'polypeptide(L)'
;MIADTASHSLPTQARIAGIAVPGLREMVALMVGGFAGLGLWEIWANVPTAIVAGGPLEPPALIKALFAARLGFEPSDIVARALHYVTGVVGYPLGYFLLTRNGISLGRRWNGWIWGTFTTFIALGIFAPLAGLPFMLLAWGGQLTVMSTIGHALYGAMAAWVTEMMLDNDRV
;
A
#
# COMPACT_ATOMS: atom_id res chain seq x y z
N MET A 1 -43.45 -31.69 3.93
CA MET A 1 -42.76 -30.58 4.61
C MET A 1 -41.54 -30.26 3.77
N ILE A 2 -41.64 -29.25 2.91
CA ILE A 2 -40.56 -28.87 1.98
C ILE A 2 -39.60 -27.99 2.77
N ALA A 3 -38.34 -28.41 2.87
CA ALA A 3 -37.29 -27.61 3.49
C ALA A 3 -36.97 -26.43 2.55
N ASP A 4 -37.27 -25.23 3.02
CA ASP A 4 -36.91 -23.97 2.39
C ASP A 4 -35.41 -23.75 2.61
N THR A 5 -34.58 -24.23 1.67
CA THR A 5 -33.16 -23.91 1.63
C THR A 5 -33.03 -22.47 1.16
N ALA A 6 -33.09 -21.54 2.11
CA ALA A 6 -32.76 -20.14 1.87
C ALA A 6 -31.34 -20.08 1.27
N SER A 7 -31.27 -19.76 -0.02
CA SER A 7 -30.02 -19.42 -0.68
C SER A 7 -29.51 -18.15 -0.03
N HIS A 8 -28.49 -18.27 0.81
CA HIS A 8 -27.71 -17.13 1.26
C HIS A 8 -27.07 -16.49 0.04
N SER A 9 -27.78 -15.52 -0.55
CA SER A 9 -27.22 -14.64 -1.56
C SER A 9 -26.07 -13.88 -0.92
N LEU A 10 -24.85 -14.14 -1.41
CA LEU A 10 -23.68 -13.40 -0.96
C LEU A 10 -23.96 -11.90 -1.15
N PRO A 11 -23.62 -11.03 -0.17
CA PRO A 11 -23.81 -9.61 -0.34
C PRO A 11 -23.13 -9.15 -1.63
N THR A 12 -23.93 -8.60 -2.55
CA THR A 12 -23.44 -8.09 -3.82
C THR A 12 -22.43 -6.99 -3.54
N GLN A 13 -21.21 -7.15 -4.06
CA GLN A 13 -20.16 -6.15 -3.93
C GLN A 13 -20.66 -4.78 -4.39
N ALA A 14 -20.51 -3.76 -3.54
CA ALA A 14 -20.96 -2.41 -3.85
C ALA A 14 -20.27 -1.89 -5.13
N ARG A 15 -21.04 -1.26 -6.01
CA ARG A 15 -20.55 -0.69 -7.27
C ARG A 15 -21.06 0.73 -7.49
N ILE A 16 -20.20 1.62 -7.97
CA ILE A 16 -20.55 2.98 -8.40
C ILE A 16 -20.13 3.13 -9.86
N ALA A 17 -21.07 3.47 -10.75
CA ALA A 17 -20.82 3.57 -12.19
C ALA A 17 -20.11 2.32 -12.78
N GLY A 18 -20.45 1.13 -12.27
CA GLY A 18 -19.85 -0.14 -12.70
C GLY A 18 -18.53 -0.51 -12.01
N ILE A 19 -17.91 0.40 -11.26
CA ILE A 19 -16.65 0.16 -10.54
C ILE A 19 -16.95 -0.40 -9.15
N ALA A 20 -16.33 -1.53 -8.80
CA ALA A 20 -16.38 -2.09 -7.46
C ALA A 20 -15.71 -1.13 -6.46
N VAL A 21 -16.45 -0.78 -5.41
CA VAL A 21 -16.00 0.08 -4.30
C VAL A 21 -16.10 -0.68 -2.97
N PRO A 22 -15.22 -0.39 -2.00
CA PRO A 22 -15.28 -1.06 -0.71
C PRO A 22 -16.51 -0.60 0.08
N GLY A 23 -17.27 -1.54 0.64
CA GLY A 23 -18.22 -1.25 1.70
C GLY A 23 -17.50 -1.04 3.04
N LEU A 24 -18.26 -0.87 4.12
CA LEU A 24 -17.69 -0.64 5.45
C LEU A 24 -16.79 -1.80 5.89
N ARG A 25 -17.23 -3.04 5.64
CA ARG A 25 -16.46 -4.24 6.00
C ARG A 25 -15.14 -4.31 5.24
N GLU A 26 -15.17 -4.11 3.93
CA GLU A 26 -13.95 -4.06 3.12
C GLU A 26 -13.05 -2.93 3.56
N MET A 27 -13.60 -1.76 3.88
CA MET A 27 -12.80 -0.64 4.37
C MET A 27 -12.08 -0.97 5.68
N VAL A 28 -12.76 -1.60 6.64
CA VAL A 28 -12.15 -2.03 7.90
C VAL A 28 -11.04 -3.05 7.64
N ALA A 29 -11.30 -4.09 6.84
CA ALA A 29 -10.30 -5.09 6.50
C ALA A 29 -9.07 -4.48 5.80
N LEU A 30 -9.30 -3.54 4.87
CA LEU A 30 -8.24 -2.81 4.16
C LEU A 30 -7.40 -1.95 5.10
N MET A 31 -8.03 -1.24 6.04
CA MET A 31 -7.30 -0.41 7.01
C MET A 31 -6.48 -1.27 7.99
N VAL A 32 -7.04 -2.38 8.48
CA VAL A 32 -6.31 -3.31 9.35
C VAL A 32 -5.14 -3.95 8.60
N GLY A 33 -5.35 -4.37 7.34
CA GLY A 33 -4.29 -4.86 6.49
C GLY A 33 -3.21 -3.80 6.22
N GLY A 34 -3.62 -2.58 5.85
CA GLY A 34 -2.72 -1.45 5.65
C GLY A 34 -1.88 -1.14 6.88
N PHE A 35 -2.49 -1.16 8.07
CA PHE A 35 -1.77 -0.98 9.34
C PHE A 35 -0.74 -2.08 9.59
N ALA A 36 -1.10 -3.35 9.38
CA ALA A 36 -0.16 -4.46 9.52
C ALA A 36 1.01 -4.38 8.52
N GLY A 37 0.70 -4.07 7.26
CA GLY A 37 1.71 -3.82 6.23
C GLY A 37 2.62 -2.65 6.58
N LEU A 38 2.05 -1.53 7.03
CA LEU A 38 2.81 -0.34 7.43
C LEU A 38 3.75 -0.64 8.59
N GLY A 39 3.31 -1.40 9.61
CA GLY A 39 4.19 -1.83 10.70
C GLY A 39 5.40 -2.61 10.20
N LEU A 40 5.19 -3.55 9.27
CA LEU A 40 6.28 -4.30 8.64
C LEU A 40 7.20 -3.39 7.82
N TRP A 41 6.62 -2.44 7.06
CA TRP A 41 7.37 -1.43 6.33
C TRP A 41 8.26 -0.60 7.25
N GLU A 42 7.73 -0.07 8.35
CA GLU A 42 8.50 0.77 9.28
C GLU A 42 9.68 -0.02 9.86
N ILE A 43 9.50 -1.28 10.22
CA ILE A 43 10.61 -2.13 10.68
C ILE A 43 11.64 -2.30 9.57
N TRP A 44 11.21 -2.65 8.36
CA TRP A 44 12.10 -2.87 7.21
C TRP A 44 12.90 -1.61 6.82
N ALA A 45 12.21 -0.48 6.75
CA ALA A 45 12.73 0.82 6.34
C ALA A 45 13.74 1.38 7.34
N ASN A 46 13.57 1.09 8.64
CA ASN A 46 14.44 1.65 9.68
C ASN A 46 15.55 0.70 10.13
N VAL A 47 15.37 -0.62 10.06
CA VAL A 47 16.34 -1.58 10.62
C VAL A 47 17.17 -2.28 9.52
N PRO A 48 16.63 -3.23 8.73
CA PRO A 48 17.38 -3.85 7.63
C PRO A 48 17.98 -2.84 6.65
N THR A 49 17.20 -1.83 6.27
CA THR A 49 17.67 -0.81 5.31
C THR A 49 18.84 -0.01 5.89
N ALA A 50 18.77 0.44 7.15
CA ALA A 50 19.87 1.19 7.76
C ALA A 50 21.17 0.38 7.83
N ILE A 51 21.07 -0.91 8.14
CA ILE A 51 22.23 -1.83 8.19
C ILE A 51 22.84 -2.01 6.80
N VAL A 52 22.01 -2.18 5.78
CA VAL A 52 22.46 -2.52 4.42
C VAL A 52 22.91 -1.26 3.67
N ALA A 53 22.09 -0.22 3.62
CA ALA A 53 22.26 0.97 2.77
C ALA A 53 22.89 2.18 3.50
N GLY A 54 23.29 2.02 4.76
CA GLY A 54 23.94 3.08 5.55
C GLY A 54 23.00 4.15 6.11
N GLY A 55 21.69 4.00 5.92
CA GLY A 55 20.66 4.90 6.44
C GLY A 55 19.24 4.36 6.20
N PRO A 56 18.24 4.86 6.94
CA PRO A 56 16.86 4.41 6.77
C PRO A 56 16.25 4.90 5.45
N LEU A 57 15.19 4.24 5.01
CA LEU A 57 14.26 4.81 4.04
C LEU A 57 13.35 5.78 4.78
N GLU A 58 13.36 7.06 4.40
CA GLU A 58 12.56 8.10 5.06
C GLU A 58 11.42 8.63 4.16
N PRO A 59 10.24 7.96 4.15
CA PRO A 59 9.06 8.49 3.46
C PRO A 59 8.69 9.93 3.85
N PRO A 60 8.78 10.37 5.13
CA PRO A 60 8.52 11.77 5.48
C PRO A 60 9.47 12.74 4.77
N ALA A 61 10.75 12.39 4.60
CA ALA A 61 11.71 13.23 3.87
C ALA A 61 11.33 13.37 2.39
N LEU A 62 10.88 12.28 1.75
CA LEU A 62 10.38 12.33 0.38
C LEU A 62 9.13 13.23 0.25
N ILE A 63 8.20 13.15 1.19
CA ILE A 63 6.99 14.00 1.21
C ILE A 63 7.39 15.47 1.36
N LYS A 64 8.31 15.78 2.29
CA LYS A 64 8.80 17.13 2.49
C LYS A 64 9.47 17.69 1.24
N ALA A 65 10.36 16.91 0.62
CA ALA A 65 11.02 17.29 -0.62
C ALA A 65 10.02 17.48 -1.77
N LEU A 66 9.00 16.63 -1.88
CA LEU A 66 7.95 16.75 -2.89
C LEU A 66 7.16 18.05 -2.74
N PHE A 67 6.76 18.38 -1.51
CA PHE A 67 6.02 19.60 -1.22
C PHE A 67 6.87 20.86 -1.46
N ALA A 68 8.14 20.84 -1.03
CA ALA A 68 9.07 21.93 -1.30
C ALA A 68 9.24 22.15 -2.81
N ALA A 69 9.45 21.08 -3.58
CA ALA A 69 9.67 21.14 -5.02
C ALA A 69 8.43 21.54 -5.82
N ARG A 70 7.22 21.21 -5.35
CA ARG A 70 5.98 21.37 -6.12
C ARG A 70 5.07 22.50 -5.65
N LEU A 71 5.12 22.82 -4.36
CA LEU A 71 4.23 23.77 -3.72
C LEU A 71 4.98 24.92 -3.04
N GLY A 72 6.32 24.86 -3.00
CA GLY A 72 7.15 25.95 -2.46
C GLY A 72 7.12 26.06 -0.93
N PHE A 73 6.63 25.05 -0.21
CA PHE A 73 6.68 25.00 1.24
C PHE A 73 7.07 23.61 1.74
N GLU A 74 7.67 23.56 2.92
CA GLU A 74 8.06 22.32 3.56
C GLU A 74 7.10 22.03 4.74
N PRO A 75 6.31 20.94 4.69
CA PRO A 75 5.44 20.57 5.80
C PRO A 75 6.26 20.16 7.03
N SER A 76 5.67 20.33 8.22
CA SER A 76 6.27 19.83 9.46
C SER A 76 6.43 18.31 9.44
N ASP A 77 7.35 17.79 10.24
CA ASP A 77 7.60 16.33 10.33
C ASP A 77 6.35 15.56 10.77
N ILE A 78 5.52 16.15 11.63
CA ILE A 78 4.25 15.55 12.06
C ILE A 78 3.31 15.40 10.86
N VAL A 79 3.17 16.45 10.04
CA VAL A 79 2.30 16.43 8.85
C VAL A 79 2.84 15.45 7.81
N ALA A 80 4.15 15.47 7.52
CA ALA A 80 4.74 14.55 6.57
C ALA A 80 4.60 13.09 6.99
N ARG A 81 4.81 12.78 8.27
CA ARG A 81 4.61 11.45 8.84
C ARG A 81 3.14 11.02 8.84
N ALA A 82 2.22 11.93 9.16
CA ALA A 82 0.79 11.66 9.08
C ALA A 82 0.35 11.34 7.64
N LEU A 83 0.82 12.10 6.65
CA LEU A 83 0.56 11.83 5.23
C LEU A 83 1.08 10.45 4.82
N HIS A 84 2.31 10.11 5.21
CA HIS A 84 2.87 8.76 4.98
C HIS A 84 1.99 7.67 5.59
N TYR A 85 1.58 7.81 6.85
CA TYR A 85 0.73 6.83 7.53
C TYR A 85 -0.66 6.72 6.91
N VAL A 86 -1.27 7.83 6.48
CA VAL A 86 -2.55 7.80 5.75
C VAL A 86 -2.39 7.10 4.41
N THR A 87 -1.30 7.36 3.68
CA THR A 87 -1.01 6.65 2.43
C THR A 87 -0.83 5.14 2.65
N GLY A 88 -0.11 4.74 3.70
CA GLY A 88 0.12 3.33 4.03
C GLY A 88 -1.10 2.60 4.60
N VAL A 89 -1.93 3.24 5.41
CA VAL A 89 -3.09 2.59 6.04
C VAL A 89 -4.34 2.64 5.15
N VAL A 90 -4.50 3.68 4.34
CA VAL A 90 -5.73 3.91 3.57
C VAL A 90 -5.45 3.93 2.07
N GLY A 91 -4.52 4.76 1.62
CA GLY A 91 -4.30 5.01 0.19
C GLY A 91 -3.91 3.75 -0.59
N TYR A 92 -2.83 3.09 -0.17
CA TYR A 92 -2.33 1.90 -0.85
C TYR A 92 -3.27 0.68 -0.73
N PRO A 93 -3.88 0.37 0.42
CA PRO A 93 -4.88 -0.70 0.49
C PRO A 93 -6.09 -0.41 -0.41
N LEU A 94 -6.56 0.83 -0.47
CA LEU A 94 -7.63 1.20 -1.39
C LEU A 94 -7.24 0.98 -2.86
N GLY A 95 -6.01 1.35 -3.24
CA GLY A 95 -5.47 1.06 -4.57
C GLY A 95 -5.43 -0.45 -4.88
N TYR A 96 -4.99 -1.26 -3.93
CA TYR A 96 -5.03 -2.73 -4.04
C TYR A 96 -6.45 -3.23 -4.32
N PHE A 97 -7.44 -2.78 -3.54
CA PHE A 97 -8.83 -3.17 -3.70
C PHE A 97 -9.36 -2.78 -5.08
N LEU A 98 -9.18 -1.51 -5.46
CA LEU A 98 -9.72 -0.98 -6.71
C LEU A 98 -9.15 -1.71 -7.92
N LEU A 99 -7.85 -2.05 -7.92
CA LEU A 99 -7.26 -2.80 -9.03
C LEU A 99 -7.76 -4.26 -9.07
N THR A 100 -7.67 -4.95 -7.94
CA THR A 100 -7.95 -6.39 -7.89
C THR A 100 -9.42 -6.74 -8.05
N ARG A 101 -10.32 -5.84 -7.64
CA ARG A 101 -11.78 -6.03 -7.77
C ARG A 101 -12.35 -5.49 -9.07
N ASN A 102 -11.55 -4.82 -9.88
CA ASN A 102 -11.94 -4.30 -11.19
C ASN A 102 -11.12 -4.89 -12.35
N GLY A 103 -10.68 -6.14 -12.22
CA GLY A 103 -10.19 -6.95 -13.35
C GLY A 103 -8.67 -7.07 -13.49
N ILE A 104 -7.88 -6.45 -12.61
CA ILE A 104 -6.42 -6.57 -12.63
C ILE A 104 -5.99 -7.50 -11.49
N SER A 105 -5.93 -8.80 -11.76
CA SER A 105 -5.59 -9.82 -10.76
C SER A 105 -4.81 -10.98 -11.40
N LEU A 106 -3.68 -11.36 -10.80
CA LEU A 106 -2.92 -12.57 -11.13
C LEU A 106 -3.11 -13.68 -10.09
N GLY A 107 -4.19 -13.58 -9.31
CA GLY A 107 -4.52 -14.50 -8.22
C GLY A 107 -4.16 -13.94 -6.84
N ARG A 108 -4.97 -14.29 -5.83
CA ARG A 108 -4.88 -13.77 -4.46
C ARG A 108 -3.46 -13.81 -3.87
N ARG A 109 -2.72 -14.90 -4.13
CA ARG A 109 -1.36 -15.08 -3.62
C ARG A 109 -0.38 -14.03 -4.13
N TRP A 110 -0.53 -13.57 -5.37
CA TRP A 110 0.46 -12.70 -6.04
C TRP A 110 0.05 -11.23 -6.06
N ASN A 111 -1.24 -10.92 -5.99
CA ASN A 111 -1.74 -9.56 -6.09
C ASN A 111 -1.08 -8.61 -5.08
N GLY A 112 -0.89 -9.03 -3.83
CA GLY A 112 -0.25 -8.23 -2.79
C GLY A 112 1.22 -7.91 -3.09
N TRP A 113 1.99 -8.92 -3.52
CA TRP A 113 3.40 -8.74 -3.89
C TRP A 113 3.57 -7.79 -5.07
N ILE A 114 2.76 -7.97 -6.12
CA ILE A 114 2.83 -7.14 -7.33
C ILE A 114 2.40 -5.72 -7.02
N TRP A 115 1.30 -5.55 -6.30
CA TRP A 115 0.85 -4.24 -5.86
C TRP A 115 1.91 -3.55 -5.01
N GLY A 116 2.47 -4.25 -4.03
CA GLY A 116 3.59 -3.78 -3.23
C GLY A 116 4.73 -3.28 -4.11
N THR A 117 5.28 -4.12 -4.98
CA THR A 117 6.34 -3.71 -5.92
C THR A 117 5.94 -2.48 -6.75
N PHE A 118 4.70 -2.40 -7.23
CA PHE A 118 4.18 -1.24 -7.96
C PHE A 118 4.14 0.03 -7.11
N THR A 119 3.85 -0.06 -5.80
CA THR A 119 3.94 1.11 -4.91
C THR A 119 5.36 1.66 -4.79
N THR A 120 6.40 0.83 -4.98
CA THR A 120 7.80 1.31 -5.14
C THR A 120 7.94 2.21 -6.36
N PHE A 121 7.35 1.82 -7.49
CA PHE A 121 7.39 2.63 -8.69
C PHE A 121 6.64 3.95 -8.51
N ILE A 122 5.53 3.96 -7.78
CA ILE A 122 4.86 5.21 -7.39
C ILE A 122 5.79 6.09 -6.55
N ALA A 123 6.41 5.54 -5.50
CA ALA A 123 7.26 6.30 -4.60
C ALA A 123 8.55 6.80 -5.27
N LEU A 124 9.32 5.90 -5.87
CA LEU A 124 10.66 6.21 -6.39
C LEU A 124 10.68 6.49 -7.90
N GLY A 125 9.74 5.93 -8.67
CA GLY A 125 9.65 6.17 -10.11
C GLY A 125 8.88 7.45 -10.45
N ILE A 126 7.94 7.86 -9.61
CA ILE A 126 7.11 9.06 -9.82
C ILE A 126 7.44 10.13 -8.79
N PHE A 127 7.24 9.89 -7.49
CA PHE A 127 7.38 10.95 -6.49
C PHE A 127 8.82 11.42 -6.28
N ALA A 128 9.82 10.54 -6.32
CA ALA A 128 11.22 10.96 -6.21
C ALA A 128 11.64 11.94 -7.33
N PRO A 129 11.43 11.65 -8.63
CA PRO A 129 11.62 12.65 -9.68
C PRO A 129 10.81 13.92 -9.48
N LEU A 130 9.57 13.79 -9.01
CA LEU A 130 8.75 14.97 -8.74
C LEU A 130 9.35 15.83 -7.61
N ALA A 131 9.99 15.21 -6.63
CA ALA A 131 10.71 15.85 -5.53
C ALA A 131 12.12 16.35 -5.91
N GLY A 132 12.54 16.24 -7.18
CA GLY A 132 13.87 16.62 -7.63
C GLY A 132 14.97 15.60 -7.31
N LEU A 133 14.59 14.39 -6.89
CA LEU A 133 15.51 13.28 -6.67
C LEU A 133 15.68 12.45 -7.97
N PRO A 134 16.79 11.69 -8.12
CA PRO A 134 16.99 10.82 -9.27
C PRO A 134 15.88 9.77 -9.42
N PHE A 135 15.53 9.45 -10.67
CA PHE A 135 14.60 8.36 -10.98
C PHE A 135 15.02 7.06 -10.30
N MET A 136 14.08 6.46 -9.56
CA MET A 136 14.26 5.24 -8.79
C MET A 136 15.41 5.31 -7.77
N LEU A 137 15.99 6.48 -7.48
CA LEU A 137 17.21 6.68 -6.68
C LEU A 137 18.44 5.92 -7.22
N LEU A 138 18.49 5.68 -8.54
CA LEU A 138 19.55 4.87 -9.17
C LEU A 138 20.91 5.56 -9.25
N ALA A 139 20.97 6.89 -9.15
CA ALA A 139 22.21 7.65 -9.29
C ALA A 139 23.27 7.33 -8.22
N TRP A 140 22.86 6.72 -7.10
CA TRP A 140 23.74 6.34 -5.98
C TRP A 140 23.93 4.83 -5.85
N GLY A 141 23.93 4.11 -6.98
CA GLY A 141 24.18 2.66 -7.02
C GLY A 141 22.94 1.78 -6.79
N GLY A 142 21.75 2.38 -6.68
CA GLY A 142 20.47 1.64 -6.68
C GLY A 142 20.17 0.79 -5.45
N GLN A 143 21.01 0.86 -4.41
CA GLN A 143 20.81 0.05 -3.20
C GLN A 143 19.51 0.42 -2.47
N LEU A 144 19.21 1.72 -2.35
CA LEU A 144 17.94 2.20 -1.80
C LEU A 144 16.74 1.76 -2.65
N THR A 145 16.90 1.65 -3.98
CA THR A 145 15.88 1.11 -4.87
C THR A 145 15.55 -0.33 -4.52
N VAL A 146 16.58 -1.17 -4.34
CA VAL A 146 16.41 -2.58 -3.98
C VAL A 146 15.75 -2.71 -2.61
N MET A 147 16.26 -1.99 -1.60
CA MET A 147 15.68 -2.03 -0.25
C MET A 147 14.24 -1.54 -0.22
N SER A 148 13.93 -0.49 -0.97
CA SER A 148 12.56 0.04 -1.11
C SER A 148 11.66 -0.96 -1.81
N THR A 149 12.14 -1.59 -2.88
CA THR A 149 11.38 -2.62 -3.62
C THR A 149 11.00 -3.79 -2.72
N ILE A 150 11.96 -4.33 -1.97
CA ILE A 150 11.70 -5.44 -1.06
C ILE A 150 10.73 -5.00 0.05
N GLY A 151 10.97 -3.84 0.66
CA GLY A 151 10.10 -3.32 1.72
C GLY A 151 8.66 -3.15 1.26
N HIS A 152 8.46 -2.60 0.07
CA HIS A 152 7.13 -2.33 -0.48
C HIS A 152 6.44 -3.63 -0.89
N ALA A 153 7.18 -4.59 -1.43
CA ALA A 153 6.69 -5.92 -1.75
C ALA A 153 6.22 -6.66 -0.48
N LEU A 154 7.01 -6.60 0.61
CA LEU A 154 6.65 -7.14 1.93
C LEU A 154 5.41 -6.45 2.50
N TYR A 155 5.37 -5.12 2.45
CA TYR A 155 4.22 -4.30 2.83
C TYR A 155 2.94 -4.77 2.10
N GLY A 156 2.99 -4.85 0.76
CA GLY A 156 1.83 -5.20 -0.06
C GLY A 156 1.37 -6.63 0.18
N ALA A 157 2.30 -7.56 0.36
CA ALA A 157 2.00 -8.95 0.69
C ALA A 157 1.29 -9.07 2.05
N MET A 158 1.82 -8.43 3.08
CA MET A 158 1.23 -8.43 4.42
C MET A 158 -0.15 -7.78 4.43
N ALA A 159 -0.27 -6.59 3.82
CA ALA A 159 -1.54 -5.86 3.77
C ALA A 159 -2.63 -6.65 3.05
N ALA A 160 -2.31 -7.23 1.89
CA ALA A 160 -3.24 -8.08 1.16
C ALA A 160 -3.58 -9.35 1.95
N TRP A 161 -2.61 -10.03 2.56
CA TRP A 161 -2.85 -11.25 3.31
C TRP A 161 -3.83 -11.03 4.47
N VAL A 162 -3.60 -10.01 5.31
CA VAL A 162 -4.49 -9.68 6.43
C VAL A 162 -5.87 -9.26 5.94
N THR A 163 -5.94 -8.43 4.90
CA THR A 163 -7.21 -8.01 4.30
C THR A 163 -8.01 -9.22 3.86
N GLU A 164 -7.43 -10.09 3.04
CA GLU A 164 -8.14 -11.24 2.48
C GLU A 164 -8.48 -12.28 3.55
N MET A 165 -7.66 -12.43 4.60
CA MET A 165 -7.96 -13.29 5.75
C MET A 165 -9.23 -12.81 6.48
N MET A 166 -9.33 -11.51 6.79
CA MET A 166 -10.53 -10.94 7.41
C MET A 166 -11.75 -11.07 6.50
N LEU A 167 -11.56 -10.91 5.18
CA LEU A 167 -12.65 -11.02 4.23
C LEU A 167 -13.16 -12.45 4.03
N ASP A 168 -12.36 -13.46 4.32
CA ASP A 168 -12.75 -14.87 4.22
C ASP A 168 -13.30 -15.46 5.52
N ASN A 169 -12.79 -15.03 6.68
CA ASN A 169 -13.19 -15.60 7.97
C ASN A 169 -14.69 -15.44 8.30
N ASP A 170 -15.37 -14.46 7.69
CA ASP A 170 -16.81 -14.26 7.88
C ASP A 170 -17.67 -14.92 6.78
N ARG A 171 -17.08 -15.79 5.94
CA ARG A 171 -17.80 -16.58 4.91
C ARG A 171 -18.13 -18.01 5.37
N VAL A 172 -17.84 -18.36 6.63
CA VAL A 172 -18.16 -19.62 7.30
C VAL A 172 -19.29 -19.38 8.29
#